data_AF-A0A9E5EAL8-F1
#
_entry.id   AF-A0A9E5EAL8-F1
#
_cell.length_a   1.000
_cell.length_b   1.000
_cell.length_c   1.000
_cell.angle_alpha   90.00
_cell.angle_beta   90.00
_cell.angle_gamma   90.00
#
_symmetry.space_group_name_H-M   'P 1'
#
loop_
_entity.id
_entity.type
_entity.pdbx_description
1 polymer ?
#
loop_
_entity_poly.entity_id
_entity_poly.type
_entity_poly.pdbx_seq_one_letter_code
_entity_poly.pdbx_strand_id
1 'polypeptide(L)'
;MTNIEVKIPERQRPWINRGASVRELVVPVAIAAVVAAAINLLTGLAGALGFYFAFVLSYAVVAWFTGRRHDEVKGIDKLATAFITLGFATAFIPWASILFTVVRRGWPTIYGGYFTTDMRVTAADDDLAMGGLSHALVGTVLMLLVASVISIPLGILTAAYITEIRGKLSGFIRIMVQSMSGVPSIVAGLFIYATVVSRFKFSGL
;
A
#
# COMPACT_ATOMS: atom_id res chain seq x y z
N MET A 1 -27.72 16.86 -46.42
CA MET A 1 -27.13 17.20 -45.10
C MET A 1 -27.87 16.37 -44.06
N THR A 2 -27.37 15.18 -43.75
CA THR A 2 -27.96 14.30 -42.73
C THR A 2 -27.55 14.83 -41.36
N ASN A 3 -28.52 15.36 -40.61
CA ASN A 3 -28.34 15.80 -39.23
C ASN A 3 -28.01 14.58 -38.36
N ILE A 4 -26.75 14.45 -37.95
CA ILE A 4 -26.35 13.51 -36.91
C ILE A 4 -26.77 14.14 -35.60
N GLU A 5 -27.90 13.68 -35.05
CA GLU A 5 -28.36 14.08 -33.73
C GLU A 5 -27.34 13.61 -32.69
N VAL A 6 -26.47 14.52 -32.26
CA VAL A 6 -25.50 14.25 -31.20
C VAL A 6 -26.27 14.13 -29.89
N LYS A 7 -26.51 12.90 -29.45
CA LYS A 7 -27.16 12.61 -28.18
C LYS A 7 -26.25 13.05 -27.03
N ILE A 8 -26.47 14.26 -26.51
CA ILE A 8 -25.70 14.81 -25.40
C ILE A 8 -25.97 13.94 -24.15
N PRO A 9 -24.95 13.35 -23.51
CA PRO A 9 -25.17 12.53 -22.32
C PRO A 9 -25.71 13.40 -21.19
N GLU A 10 -26.89 13.04 -20.69
CA GLU A 10 -27.53 13.76 -19.59
C GLU A 10 -26.71 13.61 -18.31
N ARG A 11 -26.51 14.72 -17.58
CA ARG A 11 -25.62 14.79 -16.42
C ARG A 11 -26.16 13.94 -15.27
N GLN A 12 -25.64 12.72 -15.11
CA GLN A 12 -25.99 11.87 -13.97
C GLN A 12 -25.51 12.51 -12.66
N ARG A 13 -26.36 12.47 -11.63
CA ARG A 13 -26.05 12.99 -10.28
C ARG A 13 -25.83 11.83 -9.30
N PRO A 14 -24.69 11.11 -9.39
CA PRO A 14 -24.47 9.87 -8.64
C PRO A 14 -24.48 10.05 -7.12
N TRP A 15 -24.24 11.26 -6.60
CA TRP A 15 -24.28 11.55 -5.16
C TRP A 15 -25.68 11.61 -4.54
N ILE A 16 -26.75 11.69 -5.35
CA ILE A 16 -28.14 11.78 -4.85
C ILE A 16 -28.66 10.39 -4.43
N ASN A 17 -28.26 9.32 -5.13
CA ASN A 17 -28.72 7.96 -4.89
C ASN A 17 -27.61 7.07 -4.30
N ARG A 18 -26.97 7.51 -3.20
CA ARG A 18 -25.90 6.75 -2.53
C ARG A 18 -26.30 5.29 -2.24
N GLY A 19 -27.55 5.05 -1.84
CA GLY A 19 -28.05 3.71 -1.54
C GLY A 19 -28.17 2.80 -2.76
N ALA A 20 -28.49 3.35 -3.94
CA ALA A 20 -28.56 2.57 -5.18
C ALA A 20 -27.14 2.19 -5.65
N SER A 21 -26.20 3.14 -5.60
CA SER A 21 -24.80 2.90 -5.97
C SER A 21 -24.11 1.89 -5.05
N VAL A 22 -24.37 1.94 -3.74
CA VAL A 22 -23.84 0.94 -2.79
C VAL A 22 -24.42 -0.44 -3.07
N ARG A 23 -25.71 -0.56 -3.39
CA ARG A 23 -26.33 -1.84 -3.75
C ARG A 23 -25.74 -2.41 -5.04
N GLU A 24 -25.50 -1.58 -6.05
CA GLU A 24 -24.89 -1.99 -7.31
C GLU A 24 -23.46 -2.53 -7.14
N LEU A 25 -22.72 -2.11 -6.10
CA LEU A 25 -21.40 -2.64 -5.77
C LEU A 25 -21.46 -3.87 -4.86
N VAL A 26 -22.29 -3.86 -3.82
CA VAL A 26 -22.33 -4.91 -2.79
C VAL A 26 -23.01 -6.19 -3.29
N VAL A 27 -24.07 -6.07 -4.09
CA VAL A 27 -24.82 -7.22 -4.61
C VAL A 27 -23.95 -8.16 -5.47
N PRO A 28 -23.22 -7.71 -6.51
CA PRO A 28 -22.40 -8.61 -7.31
C PRO A 28 -21.22 -9.21 -6.52
N VAL A 29 -20.67 -8.47 -5.56
CA VAL A 29 -19.62 -8.98 -4.66
C VAL A 29 -20.17 -10.09 -3.76
N ALA A 30 -21.35 -9.90 -3.18
CA ALA A 30 -22.00 -10.90 -2.34
C ALA A 30 -22.38 -12.17 -3.14
N ILE A 31 -22.90 -12.02 -4.35
CA ILE A 31 -23.20 -13.15 -5.24
C ILE A 31 -21.92 -13.92 -5.57
N ALA A 32 -20.84 -13.22 -5.94
CA ALA A 32 -19.55 -13.85 -6.20
C ALA A 32 -18.98 -14.57 -4.96
N ALA A 33 -19.12 -13.99 -3.77
CA ALA A 33 -18.69 -14.63 -2.52
C ALA A 33 -19.46 -15.93 -2.23
N VAL A 34 -20.78 -15.94 -2.45
CA VAL A 34 -21.62 -17.14 -2.27
C VAL A 34 -21.28 -18.21 -3.31
N VAL A 35 -21.10 -17.82 -4.58
CA VAL A 35 -20.69 -18.74 -5.66
C VAL A 35 -19.32 -19.33 -5.37
N ALA A 36 -18.36 -18.51 -4.92
CA ALA A 36 -17.03 -18.96 -4.52
C ALA A 36 -17.07 -19.94 -3.34
N ALA A 37 -17.91 -19.67 -2.34
CA ALA A 37 -18.11 -20.57 -1.20
C ALA A 37 -18.72 -21.91 -1.64
N ALA A 38 -19.72 -21.89 -2.53
CA ALA A 38 -20.33 -23.10 -3.08
C ALA A 38 -19.34 -23.92 -3.92
N ILE A 39 -18.54 -23.27 -4.77
CA ILE A 39 -17.48 -23.94 -5.55
C ILE A 39 -16.47 -24.59 -4.61
N ASN A 40 -16.03 -23.88 -3.56
CA ASN A 40 -15.06 -24.42 -2.62
C ASN A 40 -15.59 -25.65 -1.85
N LEU A 41 -16.86 -25.58 -1.42
CA LEU A 41 -17.54 -26.67 -0.71
C LEU A 41 -17.75 -27.91 -1.59
N LEU A 42 -18.08 -27.71 -2.87
CA LEU A 42 -18.38 -28.79 -3.83
C LEU A 42 -17.11 -29.47 -4.39
N THR A 43 -16.04 -28.69 -4.60
CA THR A 43 -14.83 -29.18 -5.29
C THR A 43 -13.74 -29.65 -4.31
N GLY A 44 -13.91 -29.41 -3.00
CA GLY A 44 -12.92 -29.74 -1.98
C GLY A 44 -11.59 -28.97 -2.14
N LEU A 45 -11.64 -27.79 -2.77
CA LEU A 45 -10.45 -27.02 -3.10
C LEU A 45 -9.75 -26.53 -1.81
N ALA A 46 -8.42 -26.54 -1.80
CA ALA A 46 -7.65 -26.38 -0.57
C ALA A 46 -7.75 -24.96 0.05
N GLY A 47 -8.52 -24.85 1.15
CA GLY A 47 -8.41 -23.79 2.15
C GLY A 47 -8.65 -22.35 1.65
N ALA A 48 -8.00 -21.38 2.31
CA ALA A 48 -8.20 -19.95 2.06
C ALA A 48 -7.72 -19.49 0.66
N LEU A 49 -6.68 -20.12 0.11
CA LEU A 49 -6.24 -19.84 -1.27
C LEU A 49 -7.28 -20.31 -2.30
N GLY A 50 -7.84 -21.51 -2.10
CA GLY A 50 -8.89 -22.04 -2.98
C GLY A 50 -10.12 -21.14 -3.05
N PHE A 51 -10.55 -20.61 -1.89
CA PHE A 51 -11.65 -19.63 -1.83
C PHE A 51 -11.32 -18.35 -2.61
N TYR A 52 -10.11 -17.83 -2.48
CA TYR A 52 -9.69 -16.60 -3.15
C TYR A 52 -9.69 -16.75 -4.68
N PHE A 53 -9.14 -17.83 -5.23
CA PHE A 53 -9.18 -18.06 -6.68
C PHE A 53 -10.60 -18.26 -7.21
N ALA A 54 -11.45 -18.99 -6.47
CA ALA A 54 -12.85 -19.16 -6.82
C ALA A 54 -13.63 -17.83 -6.77
N PHE A 55 -13.31 -16.95 -5.82
CA PHE A 55 -13.89 -15.60 -5.72
C PHE A 55 -13.48 -14.70 -6.88
N VAL A 56 -12.20 -14.69 -7.24
CA VAL A 56 -11.68 -13.92 -8.38
C VAL A 56 -12.37 -14.34 -9.68
N LEU A 57 -12.45 -15.65 -9.94
CA LEU A 57 -13.08 -16.19 -11.15
C LEU A 57 -14.59 -15.93 -11.18
N SER A 58 -15.29 -16.19 -10.08
CA SER A 58 -16.75 -15.98 -10.00
C SER A 58 -17.13 -14.50 -10.12
N TYR A 59 -16.37 -13.58 -9.51
CA TYR A 59 -16.65 -12.15 -9.60
C TYR A 59 -16.39 -11.59 -10.99
N ALA A 60 -15.33 -12.03 -11.68
CA ALA A 60 -15.10 -11.67 -13.08
C ALA A 60 -16.24 -12.14 -13.99
N VAL A 61 -16.75 -13.35 -13.76
CA VAL A 61 -17.90 -13.91 -14.50
C VAL A 61 -19.19 -13.13 -14.19
N VAL A 62 -19.50 -12.83 -12.93
CA VAL A 62 -20.67 -12.05 -12.54
C VAL A 62 -20.63 -10.63 -13.12
N ALA A 63 -19.48 -9.98 -13.10
CA ALA A 63 -19.28 -8.65 -13.70
C ALA A 63 -19.50 -8.68 -15.22
N TRP A 64 -18.98 -9.71 -15.89
CA TRP A 64 -19.13 -9.91 -17.32
C TRP A 64 -20.60 -10.14 -17.74
N PHE A 65 -21.34 -10.99 -16.99
CA PHE A 65 -22.76 -11.22 -17.25
C PHE A 65 -23.64 -10.00 -16.92
N THR A 66 -23.30 -9.24 -15.88
CA THR A 66 -24.04 -8.02 -15.49
C THR A 66 -23.75 -6.84 -16.43
N GLY A 67 -22.58 -6.85 -17.08
CA GLY A 67 -22.18 -5.89 -18.11
C GLY A 67 -22.90 -6.12 -19.46
N ARG A 68 -23.07 -7.39 -19.87
CA ARG A 68 -23.74 -7.72 -21.14
C ARG A 68 -25.22 -7.34 -21.24
N ARG A 69 -25.87 -7.01 -20.12
CA ARG A 69 -27.28 -6.60 -20.09
C ARG A 69 -27.48 -5.09 -20.31
N HIS A 70 -26.41 -4.29 -20.44
CA HIS A 70 -26.47 -2.83 -20.61
C HIS A 70 -25.60 -2.41 -21.81
N ASP A 71 -25.77 -1.18 -22.30
CA ASP A 71 -24.99 -0.57 -23.40
C ASP A 71 -23.48 -0.83 -23.26
N GLU A 72 -22.75 -0.92 -24.38
CA GLU A 72 -21.31 -1.26 -24.45
C GLU A 72 -20.45 -0.46 -23.45
N VAL A 73 -20.76 0.83 -23.27
CA VAL A 73 -20.04 1.74 -22.34
C VAL A 73 -20.24 1.36 -20.87
N LYS A 74 -21.44 0.90 -20.48
CA LYS A 74 -21.73 0.47 -19.10
C LYS A 74 -21.16 -0.93 -18.80
N GLY A 75 -20.99 -1.75 -19.84
CA GLY A 75 -20.32 -3.05 -19.71
C GLY A 75 -18.84 -2.90 -19.37
N ILE A 76 -18.14 -1.99 -20.06
CA ILE A 76 -16.71 -1.70 -19.83
C ILE A 76 -16.48 -1.16 -18.42
N ASP A 77 -17.33 -0.26 -17.94
CA ASP A 77 -17.24 0.31 -16.58
C ASP A 77 -17.37 -0.76 -15.47
N LYS A 78 -18.32 -1.71 -15.63
CA LYS A 78 -18.50 -2.82 -14.69
C LYS A 78 -17.31 -3.79 -14.70
N LEU A 79 -16.70 -4.03 -15.86
CA LEU A 79 -15.49 -4.85 -15.96
C LEU A 79 -14.28 -4.16 -15.34
N ALA A 80 -14.07 -2.87 -15.64
CA ALA A 80 -13.00 -2.09 -15.04
C ALA A 80 -13.13 -2.03 -13.51
N THR A 81 -14.34 -1.80 -13.01
CA THR A 81 -14.65 -1.87 -11.57
C THR A 81 -14.28 -3.24 -11.03
N ALA A 82 -14.68 -4.34 -11.70
CA ALA A 82 -14.38 -5.67 -11.21
C ALA A 82 -12.87 -5.94 -11.08
N PHE A 83 -12.08 -5.60 -12.10
CA PHE A 83 -10.62 -5.74 -12.07
C PHE A 83 -9.97 -4.89 -10.97
N ILE A 84 -10.41 -3.63 -10.79
CA ILE A 84 -9.89 -2.74 -9.75
C ILE A 84 -10.20 -3.30 -8.37
N THR A 85 -11.44 -3.73 -8.13
CA THR A 85 -11.86 -4.24 -6.81
C THR A 85 -11.13 -5.54 -6.48
N LEU A 86 -10.92 -6.41 -7.46
CA LEU A 86 -10.13 -7.63 -7.30
C LEU A 86 -8.67 -7.31 -7.00
N GLY A 87 -8.02 -6.49 -7.83
CA GLY A 87 -6.62 -6.11 -7.64
C GLY A 87 -6.37 -5.43 -6.29
N PHE A 88 -7.30 -4.57 -5.85
CA PHE A 88 -7.26 -3.98 -4.52
C PHE A 88 -7.40 -5.04 -3.42
N ALA A 89 -8.39 -5.93 -3.51
CA ALA A 89 -8.57 -6.99 -2.52
C ALA A 89 -7.34 -7.90 -2.44
N THR A 90 -6.72 -8.25 -3.57
CA THR A 90 -5.47 -9.02 -3.63
C THR A 90 -4.34 -8.33 -2.90
N ALA A 91 -4.10 -7.05 -3.21
CA ALA A 91 -3.02 -6.28 -2.62
C ALA A 91 -3.25 -6.01 -1.12
N PHE A 92 -4.52 -5.95 -0.70
CA PHE A 92 -4.89 -5.71 0.69
C PHE A 92 -4.67 -6.93 1.58
N ILE A 93 -4.78 -8.16 1.06
CA ILE A 93 -4.55 -9.40 1.83
C ILE A 93 -3.18 -9.43 2.54
N PRO A 94 -2.03 -9.27 1.85
CA PRO A 94 -0.72 -9.29 2.51
C PRO A 94 -0.55 -8.10 3.47
N TRP A 95 -1.07 -6.92 3.12
CA TRP A 95 -1.03 -5.75 4.00
C TRP A 95 -1.77 -6.00 5.33
N ALA A 96 -3.00 -6.52 5.25
CA ALA A 96 -3.80 -6.88 6.42
C ALA A 96 -3.19 -8.04 7.21
N SER A 97 -2.58 -9.02 6.52
CA SER A 97 -1.88 -10.15 7.14
C SER A 97 -0.67 -9.69 7.97
N ILE A 98 0.12 -8.76 7.45
CA ILE A 98 1.25 -8.18 8.18
C ILE A 98 0.72 -7.44 9.42
N LEU A 99 -0.28 -6.57 9.25
CA LEU A 99 -0.85 -5.83 10.37
C LEU A 99 -1.42 -6.75 11.46
N PHE A 100 -2.17 -7.78 11.06
CA PHE A 100 -2.72 -8.79 11.96
C PHE A 100 -1.62 -9.55 12.69
N THR A 101 -0.57 -9.96 11.99
CA THR A 101 0.57 -10.69 12.58
C THR A 101 1.34 -9.81 13.57
N VAL A 102 1.57 -8.54 13.23
CA VAL A 102 2.24 -7.57 14.10
C VAL A 102 1.44 -7.38 15.38
N VAL A 103 0.12 -7.17 15.29
CA VAL A 103 -0.72 -6.99 16.47
C VAL A 103 -0.79 -8.27 17.30
N ARG A 104 -1.05 -9.43 16.66
CA ARG A 104 -1.19 -10.71 17.36
C ARG A 104 0.08 -11.12 18.09
N ARG A 105 1.25 -10.90 17.48
CA ARG A 105 2.54 -11.26 18.08
C ARG A 105 3.04 -10.19 19.06
N GLY A 106 2.71 -8.92 18.84
CA GLY A 106 3.16 -7.81 19.70
C GLY A 106 2.30 -7.57 20.94
N TRP A 107 1.01 -7.90 20.91
CA TRP A 107 0.11 -7.66 22.04
C TRP A 107 0.55 -8.34 23.35
N PRO A 108 0.98 -9.61 23.36
CA PRO A 108 1.40 -10.28 24.60
C PRO A 108 2.69 -9.69 25.21
N THR A 109 3.43 -8.89 24.45
CA THR A 109 4.76 -8.37 24.82
C THR A 109 4.69 -7.07 25.62
N ILE A 110 3.54 -6.41 25.68
CA ILE A 110 3.39 -5.09 26.30
C ILE A 110 3.17 -5.25 27.83
N TYR A 111 4.22 -5.02 28.60
CA TYR A 111 4.17 -4.93 30.07
C TYR A 111 4.41 -3.49 30.57
N GLY A 112 4.12 -3.21 31.85
CA GLY A 112 4.11 -1.85 32.42
C GLY A 112 5.42 -1.04 32.35
N GLY A 113 6.54 -1.68 31.99
CA GLY A 113 7.85 -1.03 31.78
C GLY A 113 8.37 -1.11 30.34
N TYR A 114 7.58 -1.61 29.39
CA TYR A 114 8.03 -1.90 28.03
C TYR A 114 8.63 -0.69 27.30
N PHE A 115 8.11 0.51 27.54
CA PHE A 115 8.61 1.74 26.90
C PHE A 115 9.84 2.36 27.57
N THR A 116 10.15 1.96 28.80
CA THR A 116 11.26 2.53 29.60
C THR A 116 12.46 1.60 29.69
N THR A 117 12.25 0.30 29.57
CA THR A 117 13.31 -0.72 29.65
C THR A 117 14.11 -0.79 28.34
N ASP A 118 15.42 -0.98 28.44
CA ASP A 118 16.36 -1.18 27.32
C ASP A 118 16.59 -2.69 27.07
N MET A 119 17.02 -3.07 25.87
CA MET A 119 17.39 -4.45 25.47
C MET A 119 18.86 -4.79 25.74
N ARG A 120 19.60 -3.97 26.49
CA ARG A 120 21.05 -4.14 26.74
C ARG A 120 21.47 -5.50 27.32
N VAL A 121 20.59 -6.18 28.06
CA VAL A 121 20.89 -7.46 28.74
C VAL A 121 20.01 -8.59 28.20
N THR A 122 19.35 -8.38 27.07
CA THR A 122 18.44 -9.36 26.45
C THR A 122 19.15 -10.00 25.27
N ALA A 123 19.27 -11.33 25.28
CA ALA A 123 19.74 -12.13 24.16
C ALA A 123 18.58 -12.48 23.21
N ALA A 124 18.88 -12.90 21.98
CA ALA A 124 17.87 -13.18 20.96
C ALA A 124 16.95 -14.37 21.29
N ASP A 125 17.33 -15.19 22.27
CA ASP A 125 16.64 -16.37 22.77
C ASP A 125 15.89 -16.16 24.09
N ASP A 126 16.00 -14.97 24.70
CA ASP A 126 15.28 -14.64 25.94
C ASP A 126 13.77 -14.50 25.70
N ASP A 127 12.98 -14.64 26.78
CA ASP A 127 11.53 -14.49 26.74
C ASP A 127 11.14 -13.11 26.18
N LEU A 128 10.05 -13.06 25.40
CA LEU A 128 9.52 -11.83 24.80
C LEU A 128 9.15 -10.79 25.86
N ALA A 129 8.92 -11.20 27.11
CA ALA A 129 8.69 -10.31 28.25
C ALA A 129 9.98 -9.63 28.79
N MET A 130 11.16 -10.05 28.34
CA MET A 130 12.45 -9.51 28.76
C MET A 130 12.96 -8.51 27.72
N GLY A 131 13.24 -7.27 28.14
CA GLY A 131 13.67 -6.17 27.26
C GLY A 131 12.56 -5.15 26.95
N GLY A 132 12.88 -4.07 26.25
CA GLY A 132 11.91 -2.99 25.96
C GLY A 132 12.23 -2.13 24.74
N LEU A 133 11.30 -1.25 24.40
CA LEU A 133 11.29 -0.44 23.18
C LEU A 133 12.14 0.84 23.27
N SER A 134 12.66 1.18 24.46
CA SER A 134 13.29 2.49 24.70
C SER A 134 14.51 2.73 23.78
N HIS A 135 15.34 1.72 23.57
CA HIS A 135 16.52 1.79 22.71
C HIS A 135 16.16 2.08 21.25
N ALA A 136 15.14 1.40 20.73
CA ALA A 136 14.68 1.58 19.35
C ALA A 136 14.10 2.98 19.13
N LEU A 137 13.35 3.50 20.12
CA LEU A 137 12.80 4.85 20.08
C LEU A 137 13.92 5.90 20.11
N VAL A 138 14.82 5.82 21.08
CA VAL A 138 15.95 6.76 21.22
C VAL A 138 16.85 6.69 20.00
N GLY A 139 17.17 5.50 19.50
CA GLY A 139 17.95 5.29 18.28
C GLY A 139 17.29 5.93 17.06
N THR A 140 15.97 5.74 16.88
CA THR A 140 15.22 6.34 15.77
C THR A 140 15.25 7.87 15.85
N VAL A 141 15.01 8.43 17.04
CA VAL A 141 15.05 9.89 17.24
C VAL A 141 16.45 10.44 16.97
N LEU A 142 17.50 9.78 17.48
CA LEU A 142 18.88 10.20 17.26
C LEU A 142 19.26 10.16 15.78
N MET A 143 18.90 9.08 15.06
CA MET A 143 19.14 8.95 13.62
C MET A 143 18.41 10.05 12.84
N LEU A 144 17.14 10.33 13.18
CA LEU A 144 16.37 11.41 12.56
C LEU A 144 16.97 12.78 12.86
N LEU A 145 17.46 13.03 14.08
CA LEU A 145 18.09 14.29 14.45
C LEU A 145 19.38 14.52 13.68
N VAL A 146 20.29 13.54 13.66
CA VAL A 146 21.56 13.65 12.92
C VAL A 146 21.28 13.84 11.42
N ALA A 147 20.35 13.07 10.85
CA ALA A 147 19.96 13.23 9.45
C ALA A 147 19.36 14.63 9.19
N SER A 148 18.51 15.13 10.08
CA SER A 148 17.85 16.44 9.95
C SER A 148 18.83 17.60 10.06
N VAL A 149 19.77 17.55 11.02
CA VAL A 149 20.78 18.59 11.22
C VAL A 149 21.62 18.81 9.96
N ILE A 150 21.86 17.76 9.18
CA ILE A 150 22.62 17.85 7.93
C ILE A 150 21.70 18.17 6.75
N SER A 151 20.58 17.44 6.62
CA SER A 151 19.70 17.50 5.44
C SER A 151 18.88 18.79 5.37
N ILE A 152 18.38 19.30 6.51
CA ILE A 152 17.52 20.49 6.53
C ILE A 152 18.28 21.75 6.07
N PRO A 153 19.45 22.10 6.63
CA PRO A 153 20.17 23.28 6.18
C PRO A 153 20.57 23.21 4.71
N LEU A 154 21.08 22.05 4.25
CA LEU A 154 21.42 21.84 2.85
C LEU A 154 20.20 21.92 1.94
N GLY A 155 19.06 21.37 2.36
CA GLY A 155 17.79 21.45 1.63
C GLY A 155 17.28 22.88 1.49
N ILE A 156 17.33 23.68 2.57
CA ILE A 156 16.94 25.09 2.57
C ILE A 156 17.87 25.91 1.67
N LEU A 157 19.19 25.74 1.80
CA LEU A 157 20.17 26.42 0.95
C LEU A 157 19.97 26.11 -0.54
N THR A 158 19.70 24.84 -0.84
CA THR A 158 19.44 24.38 -2.21
C THR A 158 18.14 24.99 -2.76
N ALA A 159 17.08 25.01 -1.95
CA ALA A 159 15.81 25.61 -2.33
C ALA A 159 15.97 27.12 -2.59
N ALA A 160 16.59 27.85 -1.67
CA ALA A 160 16.83 29.29 -1.79
C ALA A 160 17.69 29.62 -3.04
N TYR A 161 18.75 28.86 -3.30
CA TYR A 161 19.58 29.04 -4.49
C TYR A 161 18.79 28.87 -5.80
N ILE A 162 17.91 27.87 -5.85
CA ILE A 162 17.09 27.59 -7.03
C ILE A 162 16.02 28.67 -7.23
N THR A 163 15.40 29.15 -6.15
CA THR A 163 14.26 30.09 -6.24
C THR A 163 14.70 31.54 -6.40
N GLU A 164 15.70 31.97 -5.65
CA GLU A 164 16.07 33.39 -5.51
C GLU A 164 17.23 33.78 -6.42
N ILE A 165 18.34 33.03 -6.37
CA ILE A 165 19.57 33.39 -7.10
C ILE A 165 19.46 33.02 -8.59
N ARG A 166 18.77 31.93 -8.92
CA ARG A 166 18.59 31.43 -10.31
C ARG A 166 19.91 31.35 -11.10
N GLY A 167 20.99 30.96 -10.43
CA GLY A 167 22.33 30.87 -11.04
C GLY A 167 22.42 29.81 -12.15
N LYS A 168 23.54 29.78 -12.89
CA LYS A 168 23.78 28.87 -14.02
C LYS A 168 23.62 27.37 -13.67
N LEU A 169 23.82 27.01 -12.39
CA LEU A 169 23.67 25.64 -11.90
C LEU A 169 22.24 25.27 -11.46
N SER A 170 21.31 26.22 -11.38
CA SER A 170 19.94 25.99 -10.88
C SER A 170 19.21 24.88 -11.65
N GLY A 171 19.37 24.83 -12.97
CA GLY A 171 18.79 23.78 -13.81
C GLY A 171 19.33 22.38 -13.48
N PHE A 172 20.65 22.23 -13.36
CA PHE A 172 21.28 20.96 -13.03
C PHE A 172 20.89 20.47 -11.63
N ILE A 173 20.92 21.35 -10.63
CA ILE A 173 20.54 21.02 -9.25
C ILE A 173 19.07 20.58 -9.20
N ARG A 174 18.17 21.25 -9.93
CA ARG A 174 16.76 20.86 -10.01
C ARG A 174 16.58 19.44 -10.56
N ILE A 175 17.31 19.09 -11.61
CA ILE A 175 17.27 17.73 -12.19
C ILE A 175 17.76 16.70 -11.17
N MET A 176 18.84 16.99 -10.45
CA MET A 176 19.37 16.09 -9.42
C MET A 176 18.36 15.88 -8.28
N VAL A 177 17.78 16.96 -7.75
CA VAL A 177 16.78 16.89 -6.67
C VAL A 177 15.53 16.12 -7.11
N GLN A 178 15.02 16.39 -8.32
CA GLN A 178 13.87 15.66 -8.85
C GLN A 178 14.18 14.18 -9.07
N SER A 179 15.39 13.86 -9.52
CA SER A 179 15.84 12.47 -9.67
C SER A 179 15.93 11.75 -8.33
N MET A 180 16.49 12.40 -7.29
CA MET A 180 16.57 11.82 -5.94
C MET A 180 15.21 11.52 -5.33
N SER A 181 14.21 12.37 -5.56
CA SER A 181 12.82 12.11 -5.14
C SER A 181 12.14 10.98 -5.91
N GLY A 182 12.63 10.63 -7.10
CA GLY A 182 12.08 9.58 -7.95
C GLY A 182 12.61 8.19 -7.65
N VAL A 183 13.72 8.07 -6.90
CA VAL A 183 14.31 6.77 -6.57
C VAL A 183 13.44 6.05 -5.52
N PRO A 184 13.04 4.79 -5.75
CA PRO A 184 12.33 4.02 -4.75
C PRO A 184 13.17 3.83 -3.48
N SER A 185 12.57 4.02 -2.30
CA SER A 185 13.28 3.92 -1.01
C SER A 185 13.94 2.55 -0.78
N ILE A 186 13.34 1.48 -1.30
CA ILE A 186 13.88 0.11 -1.25
C ILE A 186 15.22 0.02 -1.98
N VAL A 187 15.34 0.66 -3.15
CA VAL A 187 16.56 0.64 -3.96
C VAL A 187 17.66 1.44 -3.25
N ALA A 188 17.32 2.61 -2.69
CA ALA A 188 18.25 3.42 -1.91
C ALA A 188 18.78 2.66 -0.68
N GLY A 189 17.89 1.95 0.04
CA GLY A 189 18.28 1.13 1.19
C GLY A 189 19.22 -0.01 0.81
N LEU A 190 18.90 -0.76 -0.25
CA LEU A 190 19.74 -1.86 -0.72
C LEU A 190 21.11 -1.38 -1.24
N PHE A 191 21.15 -0.20 -1.89
CA PHE A 191 22.40 0.41 -2.35
C PHE A 191 23.32 0.77 -1.17
N ILE A 192 22.80 1.41 -0.12
CA ILE A 192 23.59 1.75 1.08
C ILE A 192 24.07 0.47 1.78
N TYR A 193 23.21 -0.55 1.90
CA TYR A 193 23.60 -1.84 2.46
C TYR A 193 24.76 -2.48 1.68
N ALA A 194 24.65 -2.55 0.36
CA ALA A 194 25.67 -3.16 -0.48
C ALA A 194 27.00 -2.37 -0.46
N THR A 195 26.96 -1.05 -0.53
CA THR A 195 28.17 -0.22 -0.67
C THR A 195 28.85 0.12 0.64
N VAL A 196 28.09 0.35 1.71
CA VAL A 196 28.63 0.77 3.00
C VAL A 196 28.66 -0.41 3.97
N VAL A 197 27.53 -1.04 4.25
CA VAL A 197 27.46 -2.08 5.30
C VAL A 197 28.31 -3.30 4.93
N SER A 198 28.10 -3.84 3.72
CA SER A 198 28.81 -5.05 3.28
C SER A 198 30.32 -4.80 3.08
N ARG A 199 30.70 -3.61 2.62
CA ARG A 199 32.08 -3.28 2.26
C ARG A 199 32.96 -3.00 3.46
N PHE A 200 32.41 -2.30 4.46
CA PHE A 200 33.13 -1.89 5.66
C PHE A 200 33.01 -2.91 6.81
N LYS A 201 32.30 -4.04 6.57
CA LYS A 201 32.05 -5.08 7.58
C LYS A 201 31.53 -4.52 8.91
N PHE A 202 30.67 -3.50 8.85
CA PHE A 202 29.91 -3.06 10.01
C PHE A 202 28.84 -4.14 10.30
N SER A 203 29.27 -5.24 10.92
CA SER A 203 28.37 -6.24 11.49
C SER A 203 28.05 -5.79 12.91
N GLY A 204 26.86 -5.19 13.07
CA GLY A 204 26.19 -5.08 14.37
C GLY A 204 25.39 -6.33 14.72
N LEU A 205 25.63 -7.43 13.99
CA LEU A 205 25.23 -8.80 14.28
C LEU A 205 26.48 -9.60 14.67
#